data_AF-A0A2E6D4T4-F1
#
_entry.id   AF-A0A2E6D4T4-F1
#
_cell.length_a   1.000
_cell.length_b   1.000
_cell.length_c   1.000
_cell.angle_alpha   90.00
_cell.angle_beta   90.00
_cell.angle_gamma   90.00
#
_symmetry.space_group_name_H-M   'P 1'
#
loop_
_entity.id
_entity.type
_entity.pdbx_description
1 polymer ?
#
loop_
_entity_poly.entity_id
_entity_poly.type
_entity_poly.pdbx_seq_one_letter_code
_entity_poly.pdbx_strand_id
1 'polypeptide(L)'
;MRNSASNAPAEIQAGLEPEDPMDSDSEYFASYGDPGVHRLMIADHARTDAYRRAIEAVVEPGMRVLDVGTGTGILALFAARAGAEVWAVDESSILGVARELAEANGLASRVHFLRDRVESVKLPHQVDLLVSEWMGFFALAECMFRSVYVARDRHLGPDGRMMPSDVQLFLAPIEDSQLHVERGVGLWQRPVYGLDFSPLMEHELHNLITSAVDLPQSSLLSPGEMLLELDCHTSSTADFFFESEVGFTIERPGTLHGFGGWFDVGLGADVRLATSPFVPQTHWRQSFFPIRPLAVYEGDEVRVELRATPKEHGDRRLPIYFMDLWIEREGDEVHRAFYSHEGSFE
;
A
#
# COMPACT_ATOMS: atom_id res chain seq x y z
N MET A 1 -46.99 49.81 12.17
CA MET A 1 -45.67 49.25 12.55
C MET A 1 -45.63 47.85 11.94
N ARG A 2 -45.17 47.69 10.69
CA ARG A 2 -43.78 47.32 10.33
C ARG A 2 -43.19 46.24 11.25
N ASN A 3 -43.21 44.99 10.81
CA ASN A 3 -41.98 44.32 10.39
C ASN A 3 -42.27 43.01 9.65
N SER A 4 -41.91 43.02 8.38
CA SER A 4 -41.60 41.88 7.53
C SER A 4 -40.17 41.41 7.81
N ALA A 5 -39.96 40.11 7.96
CA ALA A 5 -38.69 39.42 7.76
C ALA A 5 -39.04 38.00 7.30
N SER A 6 -39.11 37.71 6.00
CA SER A 6 -37.99 37.34 5.11
C SER A 6 -37.08 36.25 5.70
N ASN A 7 -37.54 34.99 5.66
CA ASN A 7 -36.66 33.83 5.70
C ASN A 7 -36.06 33.66 4.30
N ALA A 8 -34.82 34.13 4.13
CA ALA A 8 -33.97 33.70 3.03
C ALA A 8 -33.34 32.34 3.40
N PRO A 9 -33.22 31.39 2.46
CA PRO A 9 -32.45 30.17 2.69
C PRO A 9 -30.96 30.51 2.77
N ALA A 10 -30.26 29.91 3.73
CA ALA A 10 -28.82 30.00 3.87
C ALA A 10 -28.15 29.41 2.62
N GLU A 11 -27.33 30.23 1.96
CA GLU A 11 -26.44 29.81 0.89
C GLU A 11 -25.47 28.74 1.43
N ILE A 12 -25.54 27.54 0.85
CA ILE A 12 -24.47 26.55 0.97
C ILE A 12 -23.34 27.07 0.09
N GLN A 13 -22.34 27.68 0.70
CA GLN A 13 -21.10 28.05 0.04
C GLN A 13 -20.34 26.76 -0.30
N ALA A 14 -20.46 26.33 -1.56
CA ALA A 14 -19.53 25.42 -2.20
C ALA A 14 -18.21 26.19 -2.43
N GLY A 15 -17.14 25.68 -1.84
CA GLY A 15 -15.80 26.24 -1.96
C GLY A 15 -14.80 25.36 -1.21
N LEU A 16 -14.62 24.12 -1.66
CA LEU A 16 -13.38 23.41 -1.36
C LEU A 16 -12.33 23.97 -2.32
N GLU A 17 -11.50 24.87 -1.81
CA GLU A 17 -10.24 25.21 -2.47
C GLU A 17 -9.38 23.95 -2.55
N PRO A 18 -8.59 23.75 -3.61
CA PRO A 18 -7.71 22.60 -3.70
C PRO A 18 -6.71 22.65 -2.53
N GLU A 19 -6.69 21.60 -1.72
CA GLU A 19 -5.73 21.43 -0.62
C GLU A 19 -4.30 21.60 -1.15
N ASP A 20 -3.53 22.47 -0.51
CA ASP A 20 -2.12 22.64 -0.79
C ASP A 20 -1.41 21.31 -0.45
N PRO A 21 -0.62 20.69 -1.36
CA PRO A 21 0.08 19.44 -1.06
C PRO A 21 0.91 19.50 0.23
N MET A 22 1.33 20.69 0.69
CA MET A 22 2.00 20.88 1.97
C MET A 22 1.14 20.61 3.22
N ASP A 23 -0.19 20.81 3.17
CA ASP A 23 -1.08 20.59 4.32
C ASP A 23 -1.34 19.09 4.53
N SER A 24 -1.45 18.32 3.44
CA SER A 24 -1.67 16.86 3.48
C SER A 24 -0.51 16.08 4.12
N ASP A 25 0.73 16.56 3.98
CA ASP A 25 1.91 15.95 4.60
C ASP A 25 1.92 16.18 6.13
N SER A 26 1.48 17.36 6.59
CA SER A 26 1.44 17.67 8.02
C SER A 26 0.44 16.76 8.76
N GLU A 27 -0.73 16.55 8.16
CA GLU A 27 -1.74 15.62 8.69
C GLU A 27 -1.26 14.16 8.66
N TYR A 28 -0.54 13.76 7.61
CA TYR A 28 0.11 12.45 7.52
C TYR A 28 1.02 12.18 8.72
N PHE A 29 2.03 13.02 8.97
CA PHE A 29 2.97 12.80 10.06
C PHE A 29 2.33 12.95 11.43
N ALA A 30 1.30 13.80 11.55
CA ALA A 30 0.51 13.92 12.77
C ALA A 30 -0.23 12.62 13.11
N SER A 31 -0.77 11.90 12.11
CA SER A 31 -1.44 10.62 12.31
C SER A 31 -0.51 9.55 12.92
N TYR A 32 0.77 9.56 12.54
CA TYR A 32 1.79 8.66 13.09
C TYR A 32 2.33 9.10 14.48
N GLY A 33 1.88 10.23 15.01
CA GLY A 33 2.20 10.65 16.38
C GLY A 33 1.48 9.83 17.47
N ASP A 34 0.41 9.12 17.11
CA ASP A 34 -0.38 8.29 18.03
C ASP A 34 0.23 6.88 18.20
N PRO A 35 0.61 6.46 19.43
CA PRO A 35 1.04 5.09 19.72
C PRO A 35 0.06 3.99 19.28
N GLY A 36 -1.24 4.30 19.14
CA GLY A 36 -2.25 3.36 18.65
C GLY A 36 -1.94 2.80 17.26
N VAL A 37 -1.46 3.64 16.34
CA VAL A 37 -1.07 3.23 14.98
C VAL A 37 0.15 2.31 15.04
N HIS A 38 1.14 2.66 15.87
CA HIS A 38 2.34 1.82 16.08
C HIS A 38 2.02 0.47 16.72
N ARG A 39 0.99 0.39 17.57
CA ARG A 39 0.54 -0.88 18.15
C ARG A 39 0.05 -1.84 17.08
N LEU A 40 -0.70 -1.38 16.07
CA LEU A 40 -1.14 -2.21 14.95
C LEU A 40 0.07 -2.77 14.19
N MET A 41 1.00 -1.88 13.83
CA MET A 41 2.21 -2.24 13.08
C MET A 41 3.13 -3.20 13.85
N ILE A 42 3.33 -3.00 15.16
CA ILE A 42 4.19 -3.86 15.99
C ILE A 42 3.53 -5.20 16.30
N ALA A 43 2.20 -5.24 16.46
CA ALA A 43 1.46 -6.47 16.70
C ALA A 43 1.39 -7.37 15.45
N ASP A 44 1.63 -6.82 14.26
CA ASP A 44 1.88 -7.60 13.05
C ASP A 44 3.22 -8.33 13.18
N HIS A 45 3.12 -9.57 13.66
CA HIS A 45 4.27 -10.45 13.87
C HIS A 45 4.93 -10.86 12.56
N ALA A 46 4.16 -11.05 11.47
CA ALA A 46 4.73 -11.44 10.19
C ALA A 46 5.64 -10.33 9.66
N ARG A 47 5.18 -9.07 9.70
CA ARG A 47 5.97 -7.89 9.37
C ARG A 47 7.20 -7.76 10.28
N THR A 48 6.95 -7.62 11.58
CA THR A 48 7.99 -7.21 12.53
C THR A 48 9.07 -8.29 12.69
N ASP A 49 8.69 -9.57 12.68
CA ASP A 49 9.65 -10.67 12.80
C ASP A 49 10.45 -10.90 11.50
N ALA A 50 9.85 -10.68 10.33
CA ALA A 50 10.57 -10.78 9.06
C ALA A 50 11.73 -9.76 9.01
N TYR A 51 11.46 -8.48 9.32
CA TYR A 51 12.50 -7.47 9.42
C TYR A 51 13.53 -7.80 10.51
N ARG A 52 13.10 -8.21 11.71
CA ARG A 52 14.02 -8.61 12.79
C ARG A 52 15.01 -9.67 12.31
N ARG A 53 14.52 -10.76 11.72
CA ARG A 53 15.35 -11.87 11.23
C ARG A 53 16.31 -11.42 10.13
N ALA A 54 15.82 -10.62 9.18
CA ALA A 54 16.64 -10.12 8.08
C ALA A 54 17.75 -9.19 8.57
N ILE A 55 17.43 -8.24 9.44
CA ILE A 55 18.38 -7.30 10.05
C ILE A 55 19.44 -8.09 10.85
N GLU A 56 19.02 -9.00 11.74
CA GLU A 56 19.95 -9.79 12.57
C GLU A 56 20.83 -10.75 11.76
N ALA A 57 20.40 -11.15 10.57
CA ALA A 57 21.19 -11.98 9.67
C ALA A 57 22.23 -11.20 8.85
N VAL A 58 21.97 -9.91 8.58
CA VAL A 58 22.79 -9.08 7.68
C VAL A 58 23.69 -8.09 8.42
N VAL A 59 23.24 -7.58 9.57
CA VAL A 59 23.97 -6.54 10.30
C VAL A 59 25.15 -7.12 11.08
N GLU A 60 26.32 -6.56 10.84
CA GLU A 60 27.55 -6.85 11.56
C GLU A 60 27.96 -5.67 12.46
N PRO A 61 28.68 -5.91 13.58
CA PRO A 61 29.17 -4.85 14.44
C PRO A 61 30.02 -3.82 13.68
N GLY A 62 29.66 -2.54 13.81
CA GLY A 62 30.35 -1.43 13.14
C GLY A 62 29.77 -1.03 11.79
N MET A 63 28.77 -1.76 11.26
CA MET A 63 28.00 -1.27 10.11
C MET A 63 27.26 0.01 10.45
N ARG A 64 27.08 0.87 9.45
CA ARG A 64 26.27 2.08 9.49
C ARG A 64 24.93 1.80 8.84
N VAL A 65 23.85 2.09 9.54
CA VAL A 65 22.48 1.82 9.08
C VAL A 65 21.69 3.13 9.02
N LEU A 66 20.96 3.34 7.93
CA LEU A 66 19.93 4.38 7.84
C LEU A 66 18.56 3.72 7.95
N ASP A 67 17.76 4.13 8.93
CA ASP A 67 16.36 3.74 9.09
C ASP A 67 15.46 4.91 8.69
N VAL A 68 14.73 4.79 7.57
CA VAL A 68 13.89 5.85 6.99
C VAL A 68 12.43 5.62 7.36
N GLY A 69 11.81 6.60 8.05
CA GLY A 69 10.49 6.44 8.66
C GLY A 69 10.54 5.54 9.88
N THR A 70 11.48 5.82 10.78
CA THR A 70 11.82 4.91 11.89
C THR A 70 10.65 4.70 12.87
N GLY A 71 9.68 5.62 12.93
CA GLY A 71 8.56 5.58 13.87
C GLY A 71 9.03 5.43 15.32
N THR A 72 8.59 4.36 15.98
CA THR A 72 9.02 4.01 17.35
C THR A 72 10.48 3.56 17.47
N GLY A 73 11.21 3.44 16.36
CA GLY A 73 12.60 3.01 16.35
C GLY A 73 12.80 1.51 16.28
N ILE A 74 11.75 0.69 16.14
CA ILE A 74 11.86 -0.77 16.33
C ILE A 74 12.90 -1.42 15.38
N LEU A 75 12.96 -0.99 14.11
CA LEU A 75 13.93 -1.50 13.14
C LEU A 75 15.35 -0.99 13.46
N ALA A 76 15.50 0.30 13.75
CA ALA A 76 16.73 0.87 14.26
C ALA A 76 17.26 0.16 15.52
N LEU A 77 16.39 -0.23 16.45
CA LEU A 77 16.75 -0.94 17.66
C LEU A 77 17.21 -2.38 17.37
N PHE A 78 16.64 -3.08 16.39
CA PHE A 78 17.17 -4.37 15.94
C PHE A 78 18.59 -4.23 15.37
N ALA A 79 18.80 -3.23 14.51
CA ALA A 79 20.12 -2.97 13.93
C ALA A 79 21.15 -2.57 15.00
N ALA A 80 20.79 -1.67 15.92
CA ALA A 80 21.66 -1.27 17.02
C ALA A 80 22.00 -2.42 17.97
N ARG A 81 21.04 -3.31 18.25
CA ARG A 81 21.25 -4.53 19.04
C ARG A 81 22.23 -5.50 18.37
N ALA A 82 22.19 -5.60 17.04
CA ALA A 82 23.15 -6.36 16.25
C ALA A 82 24.55 -5.70 16.16
N GLY A 83 24.70 -4.47 16.70
CA GLY A 83 26.00 -3.81 16.86
C GLY A 83 26.27 -2.69 15.84
N ALA A 84 25.28 -2.30 15.03
CA ALA A 84 25.39 -1.16 14.13
C ALA A 84 25.43 0.19 14.88
N GLU A 85 25.88 1.21 14.16
CA GLU A 85 25.57 2.61 14.41
C GLU A 85 24.43 3.02 13.46
N VAL A 86 23.35 3.59 14.00
CA VAL A 86 22.10 3.80 13.27
C VAL A 86 21.73 5.27 13.23
N TRP A 87 21.38 5.78 12.05
CA TRP A 87 20.70 7.06 11.87
C TRP A 87 19.24 6.78 11.60
N ALA A 88 18.38 7.18 12.53
CA ALA A 88 16.96 6.86 12.53
C ALA A 88 16.17 8.15 12.26
N VAL A 89 15.55 8.25 11.08
CA VAL A 89 14.93 9.48 10.55
C VAL A 89 13.42 9.34 10.55
N ASP A 90 12.72 10.33 11.11
CA ASP A 90 11.26 10.46 11.05
C ASP A 90 10.85 11.90 11.36
N GLU A 91 9.79 12.44 10.75
CA GLU A 91 9.32 13.81 11.06
C GLU A 91 8.39 13.83 12.29
N SER A 92 7.74 12.69 12.58
CA SER A 92 6.70 12.57 13.58
C SER A 92 7.23 12.78 15.02
N SER A 93 6.32 13.23 15.90
CA SER A 93 6.61 13.44 17.33
C SER A 93 6.90 12.14 18.08
N ILE A 94 6.56 10.97 17.51
CA ILE A 94 6.83 9.65 18.09
C ILE A 94 8.32 9.41 18.38
N LEU A 95 9.22 10.14 17.71
CA LEU A 95 10.66 10.12 17.99
C LEU A 95 11.02 10.47 19.44
N GLY A 96 10.17 11.19 20.17
CA GLY A 96 10.34 11.37 21.62
C GLY A 96 10.31 10.03 22.35
N VAL A 97 9.28 9.22 22.06
CA VAL A 97 9.12 7.87 22.62
C VAL A 97 10.19 6.92 22.11
N ALA A 98 10.59 7.00 20.84
CA ALA A 98 11.66 6.17 20.28
C ALA A 98 12.99 6.33 21.03
N ARG A 99 13.32 7.56 21.47
CA ARG A 99 14.49 7.84 22.31
C ARG A 99 14.37 7.17 23.69
N GLU A 100 13.22 7.29 24.34
CA GLU A 100 12.97 6.62 25.64
C GLU A 100 13.09 5.09 25.52
N LEU A 101 12.59 4.51 24.42
CA LEU A 101 12.73 3.08 24.13
C LEU A 101 14.20 2.69 23.94
N ALA A 102 14.98 3.48 23.21
CA ALA A 102 16.41 3.23 23.05
C ALA A 102 17.17 3.30 24.38
N GLU A 103 16.85 4.26 25.24
CA GLU A 103 17.42 4.40 26.59
C GLU A 103 17.06 3.20 27.47
N ALA A 104 15.79 2.83 27.52
CA ALA A 104 15.29 1.71 28.31
C ALA A 104 15.93 0.36 27.93
N ASN A 105 16.35 0.21 26.67
CA ASN A 105 17.02 -0.98 26.16
C ASN A 105 18.55 -0.87 26.13
N GLY A 106 19.14 0.22 26.66
CA GLY A 106 20.59 0.41 26.69
C GLY A 106 21.25 0.61 25.32
N LEU A 107 20.48 1.05 24.32
CA LEU A 107 20.90 1.23 22.93
C LEU A 107 21.07 2.70 22.52
N ALA A 108 20.77 3.65 23.42
CA ALA A 108 20.79 5.08 23.13
C ALA A 108 22.13 5.61 22.57
N SER A 109 23.27 5.00 22.92
CA SER A 109 24.58 5.40 22.40
C SER A 109 24.84 4.99 20.95
N ARG A 110 23.98 4.16 20.36
CA ARG A 110 24.12 3.62 19.01
C ARG A 110 23.11 4.18 18.01
N VAL A 111 22.07 4.86 18.48
CA VAL A 111 20.98 5.36 17.62
C VAL A 111 20.92 6.88 17.65
N HIS A 112 21.15 7.48 16.49
CA HIS A 112 21.07 8.91 16.24
C HIS A 112 19.70 9.25 15.65
N PHE A 113 18.76 9.66 16.50
CA PHE A 113 17.41 10.03 16.07
C PHE A 113 17.37 11.44 15.49
N LEU A 114 17.02 11.53 14.21
CA LEU A 114 16.94 12.78 13.44
C LEU A 114 15.47 13.10 13.16
N ARG A 115 14.97 14.18 13.76
CA ARG A 115 13.60 14.64 13.52
C ARG A 115 13.55 15.58 12.32
N ASP A 116 13.39 15.02 11.13
CA ASP A 116 13.35 15.76 9.86
C ASP A 116 12.78 14.86 8.76
N ARG A 117 12.52 15.45 7.60
CA ARG A 117 12.29 14.72 6.35
C ARG A 117 13.59 14.13 5.84
N VAL A 118 13.55 12.91 5.31
CA VAL A 118 14.77 12.24 4.81
C VAL A 118 15.40 12.99 3.64
N GLU A 119 14.60 13.73 2.88
CA GLU A 119 15.04 14.61 1.79
C GLU A 119 15.91 15.79 2.27
N SER A 120 15.81 16.17 3.55
CA SER A 120 16.55 17.28 4.16
C SER A 120 17.78 16.82 4.95
N VAL A 121 17.80 15.55 5.36
CA VAL A 121 18.87 14.99 6.20
C VAL A 121 20.21 14.98 5.47
N LYS A 122 21.28 15.25 6.24
CA LYS A 122 22.66 15.10 5.79
C LYS A 122 23.40 14.19 6.75
N LEU A 123 23.75 13.00 6.27
CA LEU A 123 24.57 12.07 7.02
C LEU A 123 26.05 12.40 6.88
N PRO A 124 26.86 12.17 7.94
CA PRO A 124 28.30 12.42 7.88
C PRO A 124 29.03 11.45 6.93
N HIS A 125 28.42 10.29 6.66
CA HIS A 125 28.97 9.24 5.81
C HIS A 125 27.84 8.55 5.04
N GLN A 126 28.22 7.85 3.95
CA GLN A 126 27.33 6.86 3.34
C GLN A 126 27.12 5.67 4.27
N VAL A 127 25.98 5.00 4.15
CA VAL A 127 25.57 3.86 4.98
C VAL A 127 25.74 2.53 4.25
N ASP A 128 25.91 1.47 5.02
CA ASP A 128 26.14 0.11 4.53
C ASP A 128 24.81 -0.66 4.38
N LEU A 129 23.77 -0.23 5.08
CA LEU A 129 22.39 -0.71 4.94
C LEU A 129 21.42 0.47 5.05
N LEU A 130 20.48 0.55 4.10
CA LEU A 130 19.28 1.38 4.21
C LEU A 130 18.11 0.44 4.46
N VAL A 131 17.48 0.58 5.62
CA VAL A 131 16.27 -0.14 5.99
C VAL A 131 15.10 0.84 6.04
N SER A 132 13.95 0.40 5.54
CA SER A 132 12.71 1.15 5.67
C SER A 132 11.53 0.20 5.53
N GLU A 133 10.48 0.49 6.27
CA GLU A 133 9.16 -0.08 6.06
C GLU A 133 8.31 1.05 5.51
N TRP A 134 8.10 1.02 4.18
CA TRP A 134 7.49 2.11 3.41
C TRP A 134 6.26 1.66 2.64
N MET A 135 5.90 0.38 2.72
CA MET A 135 4.88 -0.21 1.87
C MET A 135 3.50 0.21 2.39
N GLY A 136 2.68 0.81 1.54
CA GLY A 136 1.25 0.99 1.81
C GLY A 136 0.40 -0.18 1.30
N PHE A 137 -0.92 0.01 1.27
CA PHE A 137 -1.82 -0.90 0.57
C PHE A 137 -1.40 -1.07 -0.90
N PHE A 138 -1.42 -2.33 -1.37
CA PHE A 138 -0.88 -2.73 -2.67
C PHE A 138 0.56 -2.22 -2.93
N ALA A 139 1.36 -2.05 -1.86
CA ALA A 139 2.69 -1.44 -1.79
C ALA A 139 2.80 0.05 -2.20
N LEU A 140 1.84 0.59 -2.94
CA LEU A 140 1.93 1.93 -3.54
C LEU A 140 1.29 3.05 -2.70
N ALA A 141 0.27 2.74 -1.88
CA ALA A 141 -0.37 3.76 -1.06
C ALA A 141 0.66 4.48 -0.16
N GLU A 142 0.41 5.74 0.17
CA GLU A 142 1.34 6.65 0.86
C GLU A 142 2.52 7.14 0.00
N CYS A 143 2.87 6.41 -1.06
CA CYS A 143 3.98 6.73 -1.98
C CYS A 143 5.34 6.96 -1.29
N MET A 144 5.55 6.39 -0.09
CA MET A 144 6.75 6.61 0.72
C MET A 144 8.02 6.06 0.05
N PHE A 145 7.90 5.15 -0.92
CA PHE A 145 9.01 4.73 -1.79
C PHE A 145 9.73 5.91 -2.44
N ARG A 146 9.04 7.04 -2.69
CA ARG A 146 9.66 8.26 -3.23
C ARG A 146 10.75 8.79 -2.30
N SER A 147 10.45 8.93 -1.01
CA SER A 147 11.38 9.40 0.01
C SER A 147 12.52 8.41 0.24
N VAL A 148 12.21 7.11 0.25
CA VAL A 148 13.21 6.03 0.40
C VAL A 148 14.21 6.03 -0.75
N TYR A 149 13.77 6.26 -2.00
CA TYR A 149 14.67 6.29 -3.15
C TYR A 149 15.54 7.55 -3.16
N VAL A 150 15.03 8.70 -2.68
CA VAL A 150 15.88 9.88 -2.44
C VAL A 150 16.97 9.56 -1.41
N ALA A 151 16.62 8.86 -0.34
CA ALA A 151 17.58 8.44 0.68
C ALA A 151 18.62 7.46 0.14
N ARG A 152 18.20 6.47 -0.65
CA ARG A 152 19.08 5.52 -1.35
C ARG A 152 20.11 6.25 -2.19
N ASP A 153 19.65 7.11 -3.10
CA ASP A 153 20.50 7.76 -4.09
C ASP A 153 21.52 8.73 -3.45
N ARG A 154 21.21 9.26 -2.26
CA ARG A 154 22.07 10.22 -1.55
C ARG A 154 22.98 9.59 -0.51
N HIS A 155 22.52 8.54 0.16
CA HIS A 155 23.14 8.08 1.40
C HIS A 155 23.61 6.64 1.35
N LEU A 156 23.12 5.80 0.43
CA LEU A 156 23.59 4.42 0.33
C LEU A 156 25.01 4.39 -0.25
N GLY A 157 25.89 3.59 0.35
CA GLY A 157 27.23 3.35 -0.17
C GLY A 157 27.23 2.50 -1.45
N PRO A 158 28.34 2.47 -2.21
CA PRO A 158 28.44 1.68 -3.45
C PRO A 158 28.14 0.18 -3.28
N ASP A 159 28.54 -0.39 -2.14
CA ASP A 159 28.28 -1.79 -1.76
C ASP A 159 27.16 -1.91 -0.70
N GLY A 160 26.43 -0.82 -0.48
CA GLY A 160 25.35 -0.76 0.50
C GLY A 160 24.17 -1.61 0.07
N ARG A 161 23.38 -2.08 1.04
CA ARG A 161 22.19 -2.93 0.80
C ARG A 161 20.90 -2.17 1.06
N MET A 162 19.87 -2.46 0.28
CA MET A 162 18.50 -2.02 0.51
C MET A 162 17.72 -3.10 1.25
N MET A 163 16.88 -2.70 2.20
CA MET A 163 15.90 -3.56 2.85
C MET A 163 14.57 -2.82 2.94
N PRO A 164 13.55 -3.19 2.14
CA PRO A 164 13.51 -4.33 1.22
C PRO A 164 14.48 -4.24 0.02
N SER A 165 14.88 -5.40 -0.52
CA SER A 165 15.75 -5.55 -1.70
C SER A 165 14.97 -5.55 -3.01
N ASP A 166 13.76 -6.09 -2.99
CA ASP A 166 12.86 -6.20 -4.14
C ASP A 166 11.40 -6.12 -3.67
N VAL A 167 10.52 -5.73 -4.59
CA VAL A 167 9.07 -5.70 -4.40
C VAL A 167 8.41 -6.40 -5.58
N GLN A 168 7.46 -7.29 -5.29
CA GLN A 168 6.63 -7.98 -6.28
C GLN A 168 5.16 -7.69 -6.01
N LEU A 169 4.40 -7.35 -7.04
CA LEU A 169 2.93 -7.21 -6.99
C LEU A 169 2.27 -8.39 -7.68
N PHE A 170 1.15 -8.83 -7.14
CA PHE A 170 0.35 -9.94 -7.67
C PHE A 170 -1.10 -9.54 -7.81
N LEU A 171 -1.79 -10.16 -8.76
CA LEU A 171 -3.23 -10.00 -9.00
C LEU A 171 -3.87 -11.36 -9.20
N ALA A 172 -5.11 -11.55 -8.75
CA ALA A 172 -5.87 -12.77 -9.00
C ALA A 172 -7.37 -12.49 -9.17
N PRO A 173 -8.09 -13.23 -10.03
CA PRO A 173 -9.54 -13.13 -10.16
C PRO A 173 -10.24 -13.73 -8.94
N ILE A 174 -11.25 -13.04 -8.41
CA ILE A 174 -11.95 -13.48 -7.20
C ILE A 174 -13.46 -13.59 -7.35
N GLU A 175 -14.03 -14.55 -6.62
CA GLU A 175 -15.45 -14.70 -6.35
C GLU A 175 -15.72 -14.48 -4.85
N ASP A 176 -16.34 -13.37 -4.51
CA ASP A 176 -16.83 -13.11 -3.15
C ASP A 176 -18.03 -12.16 -3.18
N SER A 177 -19.24 -12.74 -3.15
CA SER A 177 -20.49 -11.97 -3.26
C SER A 177 -20.78 -11.14 -2.00
N GLN A 178 -20.36 -11.58 -0.82
CA GLN A 178 -20.56 -10.82 0.41
C GLN A 178 -19.65 -9.61 0.41
N LEU A 179 -18.36 -9.80 0.11
CA LEU A 179 -17.42 -8.71 -0.03
C LEU A 179 -17.89 -7.70 -1.09
N HIS A 180 -18.38 -8.19 -2.23
CA HIS A 180 -18.88 -7.33 -3.30
C HIS A 180 -20.12 -6.51 -2.91
N VAL A 181 -20.94 -6.99 -1.96
CA VAL A 181 -22.04 -6.20 -1.37
C VAL A 181 -21.52 -5.14 -0.38
N GLU A 182 -20.45 -5.44 0.37
CA GLU A 182 -19.93 -4.58 1.42
C GLU A 182 -18.94 -3.50 0.92
N ARG A 183 -18.18 -3.82 -0.13
CA ARG A 183 -17.04 -3.03 -0.65
C ARG A 183 -17.03 -2.88 -2.17
N GLY A 184 -18.05 -3.38 -2.85
CA GLY A 184 -18.24 -3.20 -4.29
C GLY A 184 -19.66 -2.75 -4.60
N VAL A 185 -20.09 -3.02 -5.83
CA VAL A 185 -21.40 -2.54 -6.33
C VAL A 185 -22.54 -3.54 -6.12
N GLY A 186 -22.31 -4.62 -5.37
CA GLY A 186 -23.23 -5.76 -5.23
C GLY A 186 -24.54 -5.41 -4.53
N LEU A 187 -24.54 -4.39 -3.66
CA LEU A 187 -25.74 -3.93 -2.96
C LEU A 187 -26.84 -3.47 -3.94
N TRP A 188 -26.45 -2.87 -5.06
CA TRP A 188 -27.34 -2.25 -6.04
C TRP A 188 -27.91 -3.24 -7.05
N GLN A 189 -27.41 -4.49 -7.08
CA GLN A 189 -27.90 -5.54 -7.97
C GLN A 189 -29.28 -6.09 -7.56
N ARG A 190 -29.75 -5.75 -6.36
CA ARG A 190 -31.01 -6.22 -5.80
C ARG A 190 -31.90 -5.03 -5.40
N PRO A 191 -33.22 -5.21 -5.31
CA PRO A 191 -34.11 -4.16 -4.82
C PRO A 191 -33.71 -3.70 -3.42
N VAL A 192 -33.45 -2.41 -3.26
CA VAL A 192 -33.11 -1.77 -1.99
C VAL A 192 -34.40 -1.19 -1.42
N TYR A 193 -34.90 -1.79 -0.33
CA TYR A 193 -36.23 -1.49 0.23
C TYR A 193 -37.38 -1.61 -0.79
N GLY A 194 -37.26 -2.53 -1.75
CA GLY A 194 -38.26 -2.75 -2.81
C GLY A 194 -38.17 -1.75 -3.97
N LEU A 195 -37.14 -0.90 -4.00
CA LEU A 195 -36.88 0.07 -5.07
C LEU A 195 -35.70 -0.38 -5.93
N ASP A 196 -35.74 -0.04 -7.22
CA ASP A 196 -34.64 -0.30 -8.16
C ASP A 196 -33.58 0.79 -8.03
N PHE A 197 -32.39 0.40 -7.56
CA PHE A 197 -31.21 1.25 -7.39
C PHE A 197 -30.13 0.94 -8.43
N SER A 198 -30.41 0.11 -9.45
CA SER A 198 -29.44 -0.19 -10.51
C SER A 198 -28.87 1.05 -11.22
N PRO A 199 -29.56 2.20 -11.37
CA PRO A 199 -28.91 3.40 -11.91
C PRO A 199 -27.74 3.90 -11.06
N LEU A 200 -27.76 3.70 -9.74
CA LEU A 200 -26.66 4.10 -8.86
C LEU A 200 -25.43 3.22 -9.10
N MET A 201 -25.62 1.93 -9.36
CA MET A 201 -24.53 1.02 -9.77
C MET A 201 -23.79 1.55 -11.00
N GLU A 202 -24.53 2.01 -12.01
CA GLU A 202 -23.93 2.55 -13.24
C GLU A 202 -23.06 3.78 -12.94
N HIS A 203 -23.50 4.65 -12.03
CA HIS A 203 -22.71 5.81 -11.59
C HIS A 203 -21.48 5.42 -10.76
N GLU A 204 -21.59 4.42 -9.90
CA GLU A 204 -20.48 3.97 -9.03
C GLU A 204 -19.40 3.23 -9.82
N LEU A 205 -19.76 2.48 -10.87
CA LEU A 205 -18.80 1.81 -11.75
C LEU A 205 -17.84 2.77 -12.47
N HIS A 206 -18.17 4.07 -12.54
CA HIS A 206 -17.27 5.10 -13.06
C HIS A 206 -16.30 5.69 -12.03
N ASN A 207 -16.51 5.41 -10.74
CA ASN A 207 -15.72 5.96 -9.63
C ASN A 207 -15.46 4.85 -8.58
N LEU A 208 -14.93 3.72 -9.04
CA LEU A 208 -14.63 2.61 -8.13
C LEU A 208 -13.45 2.97 -7.23
N ILE A 209 -13.42 2.38 -6.04
CA ILE A 209 -12.36 2.59 -5.06
C ILE A 209 -11.82 1.21 -4.69
N THR A 210 -10.51 1.11 -4.47
CA THR A 210 -9.92 -0.11 -3.90
C THR A 210 -10.33 -0.27 -2.43
N SER A 211 -10.23 -1.48 -1.87
CA SER A 211 -10.40 -1.65 -0.43
C SER A 211 -9.46 -2.68 0.18
N ALA A 212 -8.96 -2.46 1.39
CA ALA A 212 -8.17 -3.43 2.13
C ALA A 212 -9.08 -4.49 2.79
N VAL A 213 -8.96 -5.73 2.33
CA VAL A 213 -9.87 -6.83 2.65
C VAL A 213 -9.09 -8.06 3.08
N ASP A 214 -9.69 -8.83 4.00
CA ASP A 214 -9.20 -10.16 4.33
C ASP A 214 -9.71 -11.12 3.26
N LEU A 215 -8.85 -11.43 2.28
CA LEU A 215 -9.22 -12.27 1.14
C LEU A 215 -9.02 -13.76 1.49
N PRO A 216 -10.08 -14.57 1.53
CA PRO A 216 -9.93 -16.02 1.71
C PRO A 216 -9.32 -16.66 0.45
N GLN A 217 -8.48 -17.67 0.64
CA GLN A 217 -7.93 -18.47 -0.48
C GLN A 217 -9.05 -19.10 -1.32
N SER A 218 -10.18 -19.46 -0.70
CA SER A 218 -11.33 -20.04 -1.39
C SER A 218 -12.04 -19.07 -2.35
N SER A 219 -11.80 -17.77 -2.21
CA SER A 219 -12.36 -16.75 -3.09
C SER A 219 -11.60 -16.66 -4.42
N LEU A 220 -10.39 -17.23 -4.53
CA LEU A 220 -9.64 -17.24 -5.78
C LEU A 220 -10.32 -18.14 -6.83
N LEU A 221 -10.50 -17.62 -8.04
CA LEU A 221 -10.99 -18.37 -9.22
C LEU A 221 -9.85 -18.97 -10.05
N SER A 222 -8.62 -18.48 -9.82
CA SER A 222 -7.35 -18.93 -10.38
C SER A 222 -6.23 -18.50 -9.42
N PRO A 223 -5.06 -19.17 -9.42
CA PRO A 223 -3.86 -18.66 -8.76
C PRO A 223 -3.54 -17.22 -9.19
N GLY A 224 -2.86 -16.49 -8.31
CA GLY A 224 -2.42 -15.14 -8.61
C GLY A 224 -1.18 -15.12 -9.50
N GLU A 225 -1.14 -14.14 -10.39
CA GLU A 225 -0.05 -13.92 -11.33
C GLU A 225 0.73 -12.65 -10.95
N MET A 226 2.04 -12.68 -11.21
CA MET A 226 2.92 -11.55 -10.91
C MET A 226 2.72 -10.44 -11.94
N LEU A 227 2.36 -9.27 -11.44
CA LEU A 227 2.05 -8.08 -12.23
C LEU A 227 3.28 -7.18 -12.43
N LEU A 228 4.11 -7.07 -11.40
CA LEU A 228 5.27 -6.19 -11.37
C LEU A 228 6.35 -6.81 -10.47
N GLU A 229 7.61 -6.68 -10.87
CA GLU A 229 8.77 -6.95 -10.04
C GLU A 229 9.77 -5.78 -10.17
N LEU A 230 10.19 -5.21 -9.04
CA LEU A 230 11.14 -4.12 -8.97
C LEU A 230 12.31 -4.48 -8.08
N ASP A 231 13.52 -4.26 -8.58
CA ASP A 231 14.76 -4.31 -7.78
C ASP A 231 14.98 -2.94 -7.13
N CYS A 232 14.93 -2.88 -5.80
CA CYS A 232 15.03 -1.63 -5.04
C CYS A 232 16.39 -0.95 -5.15
N HIS A 233 17.45 -1.64 -5.61
CA HIS A 233 18.74 -1.03 -5.90
C HIS A 233 18.75 -0.28 -7.24
N THR A 234 18.11 -0.84 -8.26
CA THR A 234 18.27 -0.33 -9.64
C THR A 234 17.08 0.45 -10.16
N SER A 235 15.88 0.19 -9.64
CA SER A 235 14.66 0.84 -10.11
C SER A 235 14.62 2.33 -9.76
N SER A 236 13.74 3.05 -10.44
CA SER A 236 13.38 4.44 -10.19
C SER A 236 12.00 4.55 -9.54
N THR A 237 11.67 5.74 -9.02
CA THR A 237 10.33 6.01 -8.48
C THR A 237 9.24 6.02 -9.56
N ALA A 238 9.62 6.19 -10.84
CA ALA A 238 8.68 6.13 -11.95
C ALA A 238 8.24 4.69 -12.24
N ASP A 239 9.07 3.69 -11.92
CA ASP A 239 8.81 2.28 -12.24
C ASP A 239 7.65 1.70 -11.41
N PHE A 240 7.28 2.35 -10.30
CA PHE A 240 6.08 2.03 -9.52
C PHE A 240 4.77 2.41 -10.23
N PHE A 241 4.83 3.28 -11.24
CA PHE A 241 3.68 3.66 -12.06
C PHE A 241 3.75 2.94 -13.40
N PHE A 242 3.30 1.69 -13.38
CA PHE A 242 3.51 0.70 -14.42
C PHE A 242 2.27 0.51 -15.30
N GLU A 243 2.46 -0.26 -16.37
CA GLU A 243 1.43 -0.83 -17.24
C GLU A 243 1.86 -2.27 -17.53
N SER A 244 1.03 -3.24 -17.16
CA SER A 244 1.37 -4.67 -17.24
C SER A 244 0.14 -5.51 -17.50
N GLU A 245 0.32 -6.57 -18.29
CA GLU A 245 -0.73 -7.53 -18.65
C GLU A 245 -0.50 -8.86 -17.94
N VAL A 246 -1.55 -9.39 -17.33
CA VAL A 246 -1.59 -10.73 -16.71
C VAL A 246 -2.81 -11.51 -17.22
N GLY A 247 -2.68 -12.83 -17.28
CA GLY A 247 -3.73 -13.73 -17.75
C GLY A 247 -3.97 -14.88 -16.79
N PHE A 248 -5.23 -15.31 -16.69
CA PHE A 248 -5.69 -16.34 -15.75
C PHE A 248 -6.57 -17.35 -16.48
N THR A 249 -6.27 -18.64 -16.34
CA THR A 249 -7.19 -19.70 -16.72
C THR A 249 -8.11 -19.99 -15.54
N ILE A 250 -9.41 -19.80 -15.71
CA ILE A 250 -10.38 -20.03 -14.64
C ILE A 250 -10.45 -21.53 -14.30
N GLU A 251 -10.14 -21.87 -13.04
CA GLU A 251 -10.08 -23.26 -12.56
C GLU A 251 -11.44 -23.75 -12.05
N ARG A 252 -12.34 -22.82 -11.69
CA ARG A 252 -13.66 -23.12 -11.12
C ARG A 252 -14.71 -22.18 -11.70
N PRO A 253 -15.85 -22.69 -12.20
CA PRO A 253 -16.93 -21.83 -12.67
C PRO A 253 -17.53 -21.05 -11.49
N GLY A 254 -17.96 -19.81 -11.75
CA GLY A 254 -18.48 -18.94 -10.71
C GLY A 254 -18.77 -17.53 -11.23
N THR A 255 -18.82 -16.58 -10.31
CA THR A 255 -18.99 -15.17 -10.63
C THR A 255 -17.72 -14.40 -10.30
N LEU A 256 -17.08 -13.81 -11.32
CA LEU A 256 -15.98 -12.87 -11.16
C LEU A 256 -16.52 -11.56 -10.61
N HIS A 257 -16.23 -11.28 -9.34
CA HIS A 257 -16.66 -10.06 -8.64
C HIS A 257 -15.61 -8.95 -8.70
N GLY A 258 -14.38 -9.29 -9.04
CA GLY A 258 -13.25 -8.37 -9.07
C GLY A 258 -11.93 -9.11 -8.99
N PHE A 259 -10.89 -8.38 -8.62
CA PHE A 259 -9.55 -8.91 -8.44
C PHE A 259 -9.05 -8.64 -7.03
N GLY A 260 -8.32 -9.61 -6.48
CA GLY A 260 -7.52 -9.44 -5.28
C GLY A 260 -6.07 -9.14 -5.68
N GLY A 261 -5.50 -8.08 -5.11
CA GLY A 261 -4.10 -7.70 -5.30
C GLY A 261 -3.33 -7.72 -3.99
N TRP A 262 -2.07 -8.13 -4.02
CA TRP A 262 -1.19 -8.13 -2.86
C TRP A 262 0.27 -7.92 -3.29
N PHE A 263 1.16 -7.83 -2.31
CA PHE A 263 2.58 -7.66 -2.57
C PHE A 263 3.45 -8.57 -1.70
N ASP A 264 4.61 -8.92 -2.21
CA ASP A 264 5.67 -9.55 -1.44
C ASP A 264 6.95 -8.72 -1.58
N VAL A 265 7.75 -8.68 -0.51
CA VAL A 265 9.07 -8.02 -0.54
C VAL A 265 10.17 -8.97 -0.08
N GLY A 266 11.29 -8.96 -0.80
CA GLY A 266 12.53 -9.56 -0.31
C GLY A 266 13.19 -8.63 0.70
N LEU A 267 13.66 -9.18 1.82
CA LEU A 267 14.41 -8.44 2.85
C LEU A 267 15.90 -8.82 2.86
N GLY A 268 16.35 -9.61 1.89
CA GLY A 268 17.68 -10.22 1.88
C GLY A 268 17.81 -11.44 2.79
N ALA A 269 18.96 -12.13 2.71
CA ALA A 269 19.27 -13.33 3.51
C ALA A 269 18.17 -14.42 3.46
N ASP A 270 17.59 -14.65 2.29
CA ASP A 270 16.47 -15.59 2.04
C ASP A 270 15.20 -15.31 2.86
N VAL A 271 15.06 -14.10 3.43
CA VAL A 271 13.85 -13.67 4.13
C VAL A 271 12.93 -12.93 3.17
N ARG A 272 11.69 -13.41 3.04
CA ARG A 272 10.61 -12.74 2.30
C ARG A 272 9.47 -12.41 3.25
N LEU A 273 8.91 -11.21 3.11
CA LEU A 273 7.66 -10.80 3.75
C LEU A 273 6.57 -10.85 2.68
N ALA A 274 5.66 -11.80 2.81
CA ALA A 274 4.55 -11.98 1.89
C ALA A 274 3.25 -11.45 2.48
N THR A 275 2.36 -10.94 1.62
CA THR A 275 0.99 -10.52 2.01
C THR A 275 -0.09 -11.28 1.26
N SER A 276 0.26 -12.37 0.59
CA SER A 276 -0.69 -13.23 -0.12
C SER A 276 -1.75 -13.84 0.82
N PRO A 277 -2.94 -14.21 0.30
CA PRO A 277 -3.96 -14.91 1.09
C PRO A 277 -3.52 -16.31 1.57
N PHE A 278 -2.36 -16.80 1.12
CA PHE A 278 -1.81 -18.11 1.48
C PHE A 278 -0.97 -18.11 2.76
N VAL A 279 -0.63 -16.94 3.27
CA VAL A 279 0.20 -16.77 4.48
C VAL A 279 -0.61 -16.17 5.63
N PRO A 280 -0.12 -16.21 6.89
CA PRO A 280 -0.76 -15.52 7.99
C PRO A 280 -1.01 -14.04 7.68
N GLN A 281 -2.15 -13.53 8.14
CA GLN A 281 -2.60 -12.18 7.89
C GLN A 281 -1.60 -11.12 8.39
N THR A 282 -1.35 -10.14 7.54
CA THR A 282 -0.63 -8.90 7.86
C THR A 282 -1.64 -7.74 7.98
N HIS A 283 -1.22 -6.62 8.57
CA HIS A 283 -2.10 -5.46 8.71
C HIS A 283 -2.47 -4.81 7.35
N TRP A 284 -1.68 -5.03 6.30
CA TRP A 284 -1.99 -4.58 4.94
C TRP A 284 -3.15 -5.34 4.30
N ARG A 285 -3.36 -6.59 4.72
CA ARG A 285 -4.34 -7.49 4.09
C ARG A 285 -4.10 -7.58 2.56
N GLN A 286 -5.17 -7.68 1.77
CA GLN A 286 -5.12 -7.64 0.30
C GLN A 286 -5.98 -6.48 -0.21
N SER A 287 -5.68 -5.95 -1.39
CA SER A 287 -6.45 -4.91 -2.05
C SER A 287 -7.50 -5.50 -2.97
N PHE A 288 -8.76 -5.12 -2.81
CA PHE A 288 -9.86 -5.53 -3.67
C PHE A 288 -10.12 -4.49 -4.76
N PHE A 289 -10.19 -4.96 -6.00
CA PHE A 289 -10.55 -4.20 -7.19
C PHE A 289 -11.92 -4.68 -7.68
N PRO A 290 -13.04 -4.10 -7.18
CA PRO A 290 -14.38 -4.51 -7.57
C PRO A 290 -14.61 -4.27 -9.06
N ILE A 291 -15.39 -5.13 -9.71
CA ILE A 291 -15.90 -4.89 -11.07
C ILE A 291 -17.41 -5.10 -11.12
N ARG A 292 -18.04 -4.89 -12.28
CA ARG A 292 -19.38 -5.43 -12.49
C ARG A 292 -19.30 -6.95 -12.46
N PRO A 293 -20.11 -7.67 -11.67
CA PRO A 293 -20.07 -9.13 -11.62
C PRO A 293 -20.29 -9.79 -12.98
N LEU A 294 -19.40 -10.71 -13.35
CA LEU A 294 -19.41 -11.45 -14.61
C LEU A 294 -19.44 -12.95 -14.36
N ALA A 295 -20.26 -13.68 -15.10
CA ALA A 295 -20.23 -15.14 -15.06
C ALA A 295 -19.01 -15.66 -15.83
N VAL A 296 -18.23 -16.53 -15.17
CA VAL A 296 -17.06 -17.19 -15.74
C VAL A 296 -17.18 -18.71 -15.59
N TYR A 297 -16.58 -19.45 -16.50
CA TYR A 297 -16.63 -20.90 -16.55
C TYR A 297 -15.22 -21.48 -16.51
N GLU A 298 -15.10 -22.74 -16.11
CA GLU A 298 -13.83 -23.47 -16.15
C GLU A 298 -13.24 -23.44 -17.57
N GLY A 299 -11.98 -23.04 -17.68
CA GLY A 299 -11.27 -22.88 -18.95
C GLY A 299 -11.50 -21.54 -19.66
N ASP A 300 -12.32 -20.63 -19.12
CA ASP A 300 -12.31 -19.23 -19.58
C ASP A 300 -10.93 -18.62 -19.33
N GLU A 301 -10.42 -17.87 -20.30
CA GLU A 301 -9.18 -17.12 -20.20
C GLU A 301 -9.51 -15.67 -19.88
N VAL A 302 -9.18 -15.24 -18.66
CA VAL A 302 -9.37 -13.86 -18.20
C VAL A 302 -8.04 -13.14 -18.31
N ARG A 303 -7.97 -12.07 -19.10
CA ARG A 303 -6.78 -11.22 -19.18
C ARG A 303 -7.08 -9.81 -18.70
N VAL A 304 -6.07 -9.22 -18.07
CA VAL A 304 -6.14 -7.89 -17.48
C VAL A 304 -4.87 -7.13 -17.80
N GLU A 305 -5.02 -5.98 -18.43
CA GLU A 305 -4.00 -4.93 -18.41
C GLU A 305 -4.29 -3.99 -17.24
N LEU A 306 -3.39 -3.95 -16.25
CA LEU A 306 -3.47 -3.01 -15.15
C LEU A 306 -2.41 -1.93 -15.30
N ARG A 307 -2.87 -0.67 -15.25
CA ARG A 307 -2.02 0.51 -15.30
C ARG A 307 -2.16 1.34 -14.03
N ALA A 308 -1.07 1.53 -13.30
CA ALA A 308 -1.00 2.40 -12.13
C ALA A 308 -0.43 3.77 -12.52
N THR A 309 -1.12 4.84 -12.14
CA THR A 309 -0.72 6.23 -12.47
C THR A 309 -0.71 7.13 -11.24
N PRO A 310 0.16 8.15 -11.21
CA PRO A 310 0.11 9.15 -10.15
C PRO A 310 -1.11 10.07 -10.34
N LYS A 311 -1.72 10.49 -9.23
CA LYS A 311 -2.77 11.52 -9.26
C LYS A 311 -2.19 12.91 -9.58
N GLU A 312 -2.84 13.62 -10.51
CA GLU A 312 -2.58 15.04 -10.78
C GLU A 312 -3.33 15.97 -9.81
N HIS A 313 -4.50 15.53 -9.33
CA HIS A 313 -5.40 16.26 -8.44
C HIS A 313 -5.91 15.35 -7.31
N GLY A 314 -6.30 15.94 -6.18
CA GLY A 314 -6.67 15.20 -4.97
C GLY A 314 -5.44 14.69 -4.20
N ASP A 315 -5.64 13.65 -3.39
CA ASP A 315 -4.57 13.10 -2.56
C ASP A 315 -3.50 12.36 -3.39
N ARG A 316 -2.33 12.99 -3.52
CA ARG A 316 -1.22 12.51 -4.37
C ARG A 316 -0.46 11.33 -3.76
N ARG A 317 -0.82 10.91 -2.55
CA ARG A 317 -0.30 9.71 -1.87
C ARG A 317 -0.95 8.43 -2.37
N LEU A 318 -2.03 8.54 -3.13
CA LEU A 318 -2.78 7.42 -3.68
C LEU A 318 -2.66 7.39 -5.21
N PRO A 319 -2.41 6.21 -5.82
CA PRO A 319 -2.46 6.07 -7.27
C PRO A 319 -3.90 5.99 -7.79
N ILE A 320 -4.05 6.13 -9.11
CA ILE A 320 -5.24 5.67 -9.85
C ILE A 320 -4.83 4.45 -10.64
N TYR A 321 -5.67 3.42 -10.58
CA TYR A 321 -5.52 2.21 -11.38
C TYR A 321 -6.52 2.21 -12.52
N PHE A 322 -6.07 1.88 -13.72
CA PHE A 322 -6.90 1.62 -14.88
C PHE A 322 -6.80 0.15 -15.24
N MET A 323 -7.94 -0.49 -15.47
CA MET A 323 -8.05 -1.91 -15.72
C MET A 323 -8.80 -2.14 -17.03
N ASP A 324 -8.11 -2.60 -18.08
CA ASP A 324 -8.74 -3.16 -19.28
C ASP A 324 -8.84 -4.67 -19.08
N LEU A 325 -10.06 -5.19 -19.11
CA LEU A 325 -10.42 -6.58 -18.83
C LEU A 325 -11.05 -7.19 -20.07
N TRP A 326 -10.59 -8.37 -20.47
CA TRP A 326 -11.27 -9.18 -21.48
C TRP A 326 -11.31 -10.65 -21.09
N ILE A 327 -12.38 -11.32 -21.53
CA ILE A 327 -12.63 -12.73 -21.27
C ILE A 327 -12.76 -13.43 -22.62
N GLU A 328 -11.90 -14.42 -22.84
CA GLU A 328 -11.93 -15.30 -24.00
C GLU A 328 -12.52 -16.66 -23.59
N ARG A 329 -13.44 -17.20 -24.39
CA ARG A 329 -14.01 -18.54 -24.23
C ARG A 329 -13.88 -19.28 -25.54
N GLU A 330 -13.22 -20.44 -25.50
CA GLU A 330 -12.96 -21.27 -26.70
C GLU A 330 -12.30 -20.48 -27.86
N GLY A 331 -11.55 -19.42 -27.53
CA GLY A 331 -10.84 -18.55 -28.49
C GLY A 331 -11.64 -17.33 -28.98
N ASP A 332 -12.89 -17.16 -28.56
CA ASP A 332 -13.72 -15.99 -28.88
C ASP A 332 -13.75 -15.00 -27.71
N GLU A 333 -13.58 -13.70 -27.97
CA GLU A 333 -13.81 -12.64 -26.98
C GLU A 333 -15.31 -12.57 -26.66
N VAL A 334 -15.68 -12.98 -25.45
CA VAL A 334 -17.07 -12.97 -24.98
C VAL A 334 -17.40 -11.75 -24.12
N HIS A 335 -16.39 -11.08 -23.59
CA HIS A 335 -16.55 -9.88 -22.80
C HIS A 335 -15.33 -8.97 -22.88
N ARG A 336 -15.56 -7.65 -22.86
CA ARG A 336 -14.53 -6.64 -22.65
C ARG A 336 -15.09 -5.47 -21.86
N ALA A 337 -14.35 -5.00 -20.85
CA ALA A 337 -14.74 -3.89 -20.00
C ALA A 337 -13.52 -3.10 -19.55
N PHE A 338 -13.75 -1.82 -19.26
CA PHE A 338 -12.73 -0.93 -18.72
C PHE A 338 -13.21 -0.34 -17.40
N TYR A 339 -12.34 -0.32 -16.41
CA TYR A 339 -12.60 0.23 -15.09
C TYR A 339 -11.50 1.20 -14.67
N SER A 340 -11.86 2.21 -13.90
CA SER A 340 -10.91 3.03 -13.14
C SER A 340 -11.17 2.88 -11.65
N HIS A 341 -10.12 2.61 -10.89
CA HIS A 341 -10.16 2.51 -9.44
C HIS A 341 -9.29 3.59 -8.82
N GLU A 342 -9.87 4.37 -7.92
CA GLU A 342 -9.08 5.18 -7.01
C GLU A 342 -8.43 4.31 -5.94
N GLY A 343 -7.12 4.45 -5.74
CA GLY A 343 -6.47 3.92 -4.56
C GLY A 343 -7.06 4.51 -3.28
N SER A 344 -6.98 3.78 -2.18
CA SER A 344 -7.52 4.17 -0.87
C SER A 344 -6.59 3.78 0.28
N PHE A 345 -6.88 4.31 1.47
CA PHE A 345 -6.28 3.91 2.74
C PHE A 345 -7.19 2.97 3.57
N GLU A 346 -8.27 2.49 2.98
CA GLU A 346 -9.32 1.71 3.66
C GLU A 346 -9.48 0.34 3.05
#